data_AF-A0A2D5S7D5-F1
#
_entry.id   AF-A0A2D5S7D5-F1
#
_cell.length_a   1.000
_cell.length_b   1.000
_cell.length_c   1.000
_cell.angle_alpha   90.00
_cell.angle_beta   90.00
_cell.angle_gamma   90.00
#
_symmetry.space_group_name_H-M   'P 1'
#
loop_
_entity.id
_entity.type
_entity.pdbx_description
1 polymer ?
#
loop_
_entity_poly.entity_id
_entity_poly.type
_entity_poly.pdbx_seq_one_letter_code
_entity_poly.pdbx_strand_id
1 'polypeptide(L)'
;MYEVFEHTADLGLRVRADSLDALLVDAARGLFSLIVTNLDQVKAVQEKTIRIDASEPEYLLFDWLNELLYTFDVDQLLFSEFIVRVDARGLTATCRGEPMQPGRHEMDHEVKAITYHGLKVQKEEKGWMAELIVDI
;
A
#
# COMPACT_ATOMS: atom_id res chain seq x y z
N MET A 1 -35.95 -11.81 14.09
CA MET A 1 -34.89 -12.39 14.94
C MET A 1 -33.60 -12.25 14.16
N TYR A 2 -32.51 -11.81 14.78
CA TYR A 2 -31.20 -11.67 14.14
C TYR A 2 -30.16 -12.40 15.00
N GLU A 3 -29.10 -12.90 14.36
CA GLU A 3 -27.92 -13.46 15.03
C GLU A 3 -26.66 -12.89 14.37
N VAL A 4 -25.58 -12.81 15.15
CA VAL A 4 -24.25 -12.40 14.69
C VAL A 4 -23.34 -13.60 14.85
N PHE A 5 -22.48 -13.84 13.87
CA PHE A 5 -21.46 -14.88 13.90
C PHE A 5 -20.10 -14.27 13.55
N GLU A 6 -19.03 -14.96 13.94
CA GLU A 6 -17.66 -14.51 13.74
C GLU A 6 -17.24 -14.68 12.27
N HIS A 7 -16.64 -13.64 11.69
CA HIS A 7 -16.04 -13.68 10.36
C HIS A 7 -14.75 -12.86 10.39
N THR A 8 -13.62 -13.48 10.04
CA THR A 8 -12.31 -12.80 9.95
C THR A 8 -11.77 -12.96 8.54
N ALA A 9 -11.74 -11.85 7.81
CA ALA A 9 -11.15 -11.75 6.48
C ALA A 9 -10.06 -10.67 6.54
N ASP A 10 -8.95 -10.99 7.22
CA ASP A 10 -7.86 -10.07 7.51
C ASP A 10 -6.54 -10.63 7.02
N LEU A 11 -5.66 -9.77 6.48
CA LEU A 11 -4.32 -10.15 6.06
C LEU A 11 -3.26 -9.21 6.65
N GLY A 12 -2.23 -9.78 7.28
CA GLY A 12 -1.11 -9.01 7.84
C GLY A 12 0.00 -8.76 6.81
N LEU A 13 0.35 -7.49 6.59
CA LEU A 13 1.50 -7.08 5.78
C LEU A 13 2.63 -6.62 6.69
N ARG A 14 3.83 -7.18 6.51
CA ARG A 14 5.05 -6.75 7.22
C ARG A 14 6.17 -6.51 6.23
N VAL A 15 6.78 -5.34 6.30
CA VAL A 15 7.90 -4.92 5.44
C VAL A 15 9.08 -4.41 6.26
N ARG A 16 10.29 -4.56 5.71
CA ARG A 16 11.53 -4.05 6.30
C ARG A 16 12.40 -3.44 5.22
N ALA A 17 13.03 -2.31 5.52
CA ALA A 17 13.90 -1.61 4.59
C ALA A 17 14.96 -0.75 5.31
N ASP A 18 16.00 -0.34 4.58
CA ASP A 18 17.11 0.42 5.15
C ASP A 18 16.77 1.87 5.51
N SER A 19 15.69 2.42 4.94
CA SER A 19 15.23 3.80 5.16
C SER A 19 13.70 3.87 5.16
N LEU A 20 13.15 4.95 5.71
CA LEU A 20 11.70 5.18 5.70
C LEU A 20 11.15 5.29 4.27
N ASP A 21 11.87 5.99 3.39
CA ASP A 21 11.52 6.12 1.96
C ASP A 21 11.40 4.73 1.30
N ALA A 22 12.41 3.87 1.51
CA ALA A 22 12.39 2.50 0.99
C ALA A 22 11.30 1.63 1.64
N LEU A 23 11.03 1.83 2.92
CA LEU A 23 9.96 1.12 3.63
C LEU A 23 8.58 1.40 3.03
N LEU A 24 8.32 2.67 2.69
CA LEU A 24 7.06 3.10 2.08
C LEU A 24 6.92 2.63 0.62
N VAL A 25 8.04 2.52 -0.11
CA VAL A 25 8.08 1.87 -1.43
C VAL A 25 7.71 0.39 -1.31
N ASP A 26 8.32 -0.33 -0.38
CA ASP A 26 8.06 -1.77 -0.20
C ASP A 26 6.67 -2.04 0.34
N ALA A 27 6.13 -1.17 1.20
CA ALA A 27 4.75 -1.25 1.65
C ALA A 27 3.76 -1.07 0.49
N ALA A 28 4.01 -0.11 -0.41
CA ALA A 28 3.19 0.10 -1.60
C ALA A 28 3.22 -1.11 -2.55
N ARG A 29 4.41 -1.66 -2.80
CA ARG A 29 4.57 -2.91 -3.57
C ARG A 29 3.86 -4.07 -2.89
N GLY A 30 3.97 -4.16 -1.56
CA GLY A 30 3.27 -5.15 -0.75
C GLY A 30 1.76 -5.08 -0.95
N LEU A 31 1.16 -3.90 -0.81
CA LEU A 31 -0.27 -3.68 -1.06
C LEU A 31 -0.68 -4.17 -2.45
N PHE A 32 -0.01 -3.73 -3.52
CA PHE A 32 -0.37 -4.16 -4.87
C PHE A 32 -0.13 -5.64 -5.12
N SER A 33 0.84 -6.28 -4.45
CA SER A 33 1.05 -7.72 -4.53
C SER A 33 -0.06 -8.54 -3.87
N LEU A 34 -0.79 -7.96 -2.90
CA LEU A 34 -2.01 -8.56 -2.34
C LEU A 34 -3.20 -8.42 -3.31
N ILE A 35 -3.20 -7.39 -4.14
CA ILE A 35 -4.29 -7.10 -5.08
C ILE A 35 -4.13 -7.91 -6.38
N VAL A 36 -2.90 -8.05 -6.89
CA VAL A 36 -2.61 -8.70 -8.18
C VAL A 36 -1.40 -9.63 -8.07
N THR A 37 -1.59 -10.90 -8.43
CA THR A 37 -0.53 -11.93 -8.33
C THR A 37 0.61 -11.70 -9.33
N ASN A 38 0.29 -11.19 -10.52
CA ASN A 38 1.25 -10.95 -11.60
C ASN A 38 1.69 -9.47 -11.67
N LEU A 39 1.96 -8.85 -10.51
CA LEU A 39 2.40 -7.45 -10.40
C LEU A 39 3.58 -7.10 -11.32
N ASP A 40 4.54 -8.02 -11.52
CA ASP A 40 5.69 -7.81 -12.41
C ASP A 40 5.31 -7.64 -13.90
N GLN A 41 4.08 -7.97 -14.28
CA GLN A 41 3.56 -7.76 -15.64
C GLN A 41 2.87 -6.39 -15.80
N VAL A 42 2.68 -5.64 -14.72
CA VAL A 42 2.13 -4.27 -14.74
C VAL A 42 3.21 -3.31 -15.25
N LYS A 43 2.93 -2.67 -16.38
CA LYS A 43 3.83 -1.74 -17.08
C LYS A 43 3.75 -0.35 -16.48
N ALA A 44 4.89 0.27 -16.25
CA ALA A 44 5.01 1.66 -15.78
C ALA A 44 4.83 2.68 -16.92
N VAL A 45 3.63 2.77 -17.50
CA VAL A 45 3.35 3.64 -18.68
C VAL A 45 2.54 4.90 -18.34
N GLN A 46 1.81 4.91 -17.24
CA GLN A 46 1.15 6.09 -16.67
C GLN A 46 1.83 6.48 -15.36
N GLU A 47 1.82 7.78 -15.06
CA GLU A 47 2.45 8.33 -13.86
C GLU A 47 1.44 9.18 -13.08
N LYS A 48 1.40 8.99 -11.76
CA LYS A 48 0.63 9.83 -10.83
C LYS A 48 1.55 10.33 -9.71
N THR A 49 1.47 11.62 -9.40
CA THR A 49 2.16 12.20 -8.24
C THR A 49 1.21 12.29 -7.07
N ILE A 50 1.61 11.73 -5.93
CA ILE A 50 0.86 11.78 -4.67
C ILE A 50 1.66 12.59 -3.66
N ARG A 51 0.95 13.40 -2.85
CA ARG A 51 1.53 14.17 -1.74
C ARG A 51 0.67 13.99 -0.51
N ILE A 52 1.31 13.72 0.62
CA ILE A 52 0.67 13.53 1.92
C ILE A 52 1.41 14.39 2.92
N ASP A 53 0.66 15.15 3.72
CA ASP A 53 1.23 16.03 4.73
C ASP A 53 1.96 15.22 5.82
N ALA A 54 2.95 15.86 6.45
CA ALA A 54 3.73 15.24 7.51
C ALA A 54 2.85 14.82 8.70
N SER A 55 3.06 13.59 9.16
CA SER A 55 2.46 13.01 10.35
C SER A 55 3.45 12.05 11.01
N GLU A 56 3.04 11.39 12.10
CA GLU A 56 3.86 10.32 12.68
C GLU A 56 4.02 9.16 11.67
N PRO A 57 5.14 8.42 11.66
CA PRO A 57 5.43 7.43 10.62
C PRO A 57 4.32 6.38 10.40
N GLU A 58 3.61 6.02 11.47
CA GLU A 58 2.47 5.10 11.42
C GLU A 58 1.29 5.67 10.62
N TYR A 59 0.90 6.91 10.91
CA TYR A 59 -0.16 7.60 10.18
C TYR A 59 0.25 7.93 8.74
N LEU A 60 1.53 8.27 8.53
CA LEU A 60 2.06 8.51 7.19
C LEU A 60 1.98 7.26 6.32
N LEU A 61 2.29 6.07 6.88
CA LEU A 61 2.11 4.79 6.20
C LEU A 61 0.63 4.50 5.92
N PHE A 62 -0.25 4.71 6.90
CA PHE A 62 -1.68 4.51 6.76
C PHE A 62 -2.25 5.36 5.62
N ASP A 63 -2.03 6.67 5.66
CA ASP A 63 -2.51 7.61 4.66
C ASP A 63 -1.95 7.28 3.27
N TRP A 64 -0.68 6.85 3.22
CA TRP A 64 -0.01 6.43 1.98
C TRP A 64 -0.68 5.23 1.32
N LEU A 65 -0.86 4.15 2.07
CA LEU A 65 -1.50 2.94 1.53
C LEU A 65 -2.97 3.18 1.23
N ASN A 66 -3.65 4.01 2.02
CA ASN A 66 -5.05 4.34 1.80
C ASN A 66 -5.26 5.17 0.52
N GLU A 67 -4.38 6.14 0.23
CA GLU A 67 -4.43 6.91 -1.02
C GLU A 67 -4.13 6.05 -2.27
N LEU A 68 -3.22 5.08 -2.13
CA LEU A 68 -2.94 4.10 -3.19
C LEU A 68 -4.14 3.19 -3.45
N LEU A 69 -4.76 2.66 -2.40
CA LEU A 69 -5.96 1.82 -2.50
C LEU A 69 -7.11 2.63 -3.12
N TYR A 70 -7.36 3.84 -2.63
CA TYR A 70 -8.36 4.74 -3.20
C TYR A 70 -8.13 5.01 -4.69
N THR A 71 -6.87 5.25 -5.08
CA THR A 71 -6.54 5.45 -6.50
C THR A 71 -6.81 4.20 -7.33
N PHE A 72 -6.50 3.02 -6.81
CA PHE A 72 -6.85 1.77 -7.47
C PHE A 72 -8.37 1.61 -7.62
N ASP A 73 -9.14 1.85 -6.56
CA ASP A 73 -10.59 1.68 -6.58
C ASP A 73 -11.28 2.63 -7.57
N VAL A 74 -10.87 3.91 -7.57
CA VAL A 74 -11.52 4.94 -8.39
C VAL A 74 -11.00 4.95 -9.83
N ASP A 75 -9.69 4.93 -10.02
CA ASP A 75 -9.08 5.09 -11.34
C ASP A 75 -8.80 3.73 -12.01
N GLN A 76 -8.97 2.62 -11.30
CA GLN A 76 -8.62 1.26 -11.76
C GLN A 76 -7.16 1.17 -12.20
N LEU A 77 -6.26 1.89 -11.53
CA LEU A 77 -4.82 1.91 -11.82
C LEU A 77 -4.05 0.94 -10.93
N LEU A 78 -3.33 0.01 -11.54
CA LEU A 78 -2.35 -0.84 -10.86
C LEU A 78 -0.98 -0.16 -10.94
N PHE A 79 -0.33 0.05 -9.80
CA PHE A 79 1.03 0.61 -9.74
C PHE A 79 2.07 -0.47 -9.45
N SER A 80 3.22 -0.41 -10.14
CA SER A 80 4.33 -1.35 -9.99
C SER A 80 5.67 -0.69 -9.70
N GLU A 81 5.81 0.61 -9.98
CA GLU A 81 7.00 1.38 -9.66
C GLU A 81 6.65 2.58 -8.78
N PHE A 82 7.48 2.82 -7.76
CA PHE A 82 7.31 3.90 -6.80
C PHE A 82 8.65 4.58 -6.56
N ILE A 83 8.64 5.90 -6.57
CA ILE A 83 9.74 6.74 -6.10
C ILE A 83 9.17 7.59 -4.97
N VAL A 84 9.56 7.30 -3.73
CA VAL A 84 9.07 7.98 -2.54
C VAL A 84 10.18 8.84 -1.95
N ARG A 85 9.81 10.02 -1.47
CA ARG A 85 10.69 10.87 -0.66
C ARG A 85 9.92 11.41 0.54
N VAL A 86 10.48 11.23 1.73
CA VAL A 86 9.94 11.79 2.96
C VAL A 86 10.82 12.93 3.45
N ASP A 87 10.20 14.06 3.79
CA ASP A 87 10.86 15.18 4.46
C ASP A 87 9.96 15.80 5.54
N ALA A 88 10.37 16.95 6.09
CA ALA A 88 9.63 17.62 7.17
C ALA A 88 8.22 18.10 6.77
N ARG A 89 7.91 18.17 5.48
CA ARG A 89 6.58 18.53 4.95
C ARG A 89 5.70 17.31 4.70
N GLY A 90 6.29 16.11 4.67
CA GLY A 90 5.58 14.85 4.53
C GLY A 90 6.14 14.00 3.40
N LEU A 91 5.26 13.24 2.76
CA LEU A 91 5.58 12.31 1.69
C LEU A 91 5.28 12.92 0.33
N THR A 92 6.23 12.84 -0.59
CA THR A 92 5.98 13.04 -2.03
C THR A 92 6.37 11.77 -2.77
N ALA A 93 5.46 11.23 -3.58
CA ALA A 93 5.68 10.02 -4.33
C ALA A 93 5.32 10.16 -5.80
N THR A 94 6.14 9.57 -6.66
CA THR A 94 5.82 9.30 -8.07
C THR A 94 5.48 7.82 -8.20
N CYS A 95 4.25 7.52 -8.60
CA CYS A 95 3.75 6.17 -8.79
C CYS A 95 3.57 5.92 -10.28
N ARG A 96 4.04 4.77 -10.78
CA ARG A 96 3.86 4.40 -12.18
C ARG A 96 3.27 3.03 -12.35
N GLY A 97 2.46 2.92 -13.39
CA GLY A 97 1.64 1.74 -13.63
C GLY A 97 0.76 1.88 -14.85
N GLU A 98 -0.34 1.16 -14.85
CA GLU A 98 -1.30 1.16 -15.96
C GLU A 98 -2.71 0.79 -15.52
N PRO A 99 -3.74 1.10 -16.34
CA PRO A 99 -5.09 0.66 -16.07
C PRO A 99 -5.19 -0.86 -16.01
N MET A 100 -5.94 -1.35 -15.04
CA MET A 100 -6.31 -2.74 -14.90
C MET A 100 -7.06 -3.21 -16.15
N GLN A 101 -6.58 -4.31 -16.70
CA GLN A 101 -7.12 -4.99 -17.87
C GLN A 101 -7.59 -6.40 -17.47
N PRO A 102 -8.91 -6.67 -17.52
CA PRO A 102 -9.45 -8.00 -17.29
C PRO A 102 -8.83 -9.03 -18.25
N GLY A 103 -8.49 -10.20 -17.72
CA GLY A 103 -7.90 -11.30 -18.49
C GLY A 103 -6.39 -11.18 -18.74
N ARG A 104 -5.76 -10.03 -18.45
CA ARG A 104 -4.30 -9.90 -18.39
C ARG A 104 -3.77 -9.86 -16.96
N HIS A 105 -4.44 -9.13 -16.08
CA HIS A 105 -4.08 -9.09 -14.66
C HIS A 105 -4.87 -10.13 -13.89
N GLU A 106 -4.15 -10.89 -13.08
CA GLU A 106 -4.68 -11.97 -12.25
C GLU A 106 -4.89 -11.43 -10.84
N MET A 107 -6.12 -10.97 -10.57
CA MET A 107 -6.51 -10.44 -9.26
C MET A 107 -6.44 -11.52 -8.18
N ASP A 108 -5.93 -11.18 -7.01
CA ASP A 108 -5.77 -12.10 -5.86
C ASP A 108 -6.81 -11.80 -4.77
N HIS A 109 -6.55 -10.77 -3.96
CA HIS A 109 -7.45 -10.31 -2.91
C HIS A 109 -8.09 -8.97 -3.26
N GLU A 110 -9.38 -8.83 -2.95
CA GLU A 110 -10.08 -7.54 -2.96
C GLU A 110 -9.80 -6.85 -1.63
N VAL A 111 -8.71 -6.08 -1.55
CA VAL A 111 -8.40 -5.30 -0.34
C VAL A 111 -9.46 -4.20 -0.18
N LYS A 112 -10.26 -4.25 0.88
CA LYS A 112 -11.36 -3.30 1.14
C LYS A 112 -10.90 -2.07 1.91
N ALA A 113 -9.97 -2.24 2.83
CA ALA A 113 -9.51 -1.15 3.68
C ALA A 113 -8.11 -1.39 4.24
N ILE A 114 -7.36 -0.28 4.35
CA ILE A 114 -6.21 -0.17 5.23
C ILE A 114 -6.73 0.09 6.65
N THR A 115 -6.22 -0.62 7.65
CA THR A 115 -6.74 -0.52 9.03
C THR A 115 -5.67 -0.04 10.01
N TYR A 116 -6.11 0.45 11.17
CA TYR A 116 -5.24 0.72 12.32
C TYR A 116 -4.86 -0.55 13.09
N HIS A 117 -5.43 -1.72 12.76
CA HIS A 117 -5.14 -2.96 13.47
C HIS A 117 -3.73 -3.43 13.13
N GLY A 118 -2.93 -3.67 14.17
CA GLY A 118 -1.53 -4.05 14.01
C GLY A 118 -0.65 -2.97 13.38
N LEU A 119 -1.16 -1.74 13.18
CA LEU A 119 -0.41 -0.65 12.56
C LEU A 119 0.78 -0.28 13.46
N LYS A 120 1.98 -0.41 12.90
CA LYS A 120 3.22 -0.16 13.60
C LYS A 120 4.30 0.25 12.61
N VAL A 121 5.06 1.29 12.94
CA VAL A 121 6.24 1.71 12.18
C VAL A 121 7.35 2.04 13.15
N GLN A 122 8.42 1.24 13.14
CA GLN A 122 9.51 1.38 14.09
C GLN A 122 10.86 1.40 13.40
N LYS A 123 11.75 2.22 13.94
CA LYS A 123 13.17 2.16 13.62
C LYS A 123 13.80 0.98 14.37
N GLU A 124 14.47 0.10 13.65
CA GLU A 124 15.20 -1.04 14.19
C GLU A 124 16.71 -0.75 14.21
N GLU A 125 17.52 -1.64 14.80
CA GLU A 125 18.99 -1.49 14.79
C GLU A 125 19.57 -1.39 13.36
N LYS A 126 18.91 -2.06 12.41
CA LYS A 126 19.26 -2.06 10.99
C LYS A 126 18.05 -1.67 10.15
N GLY A 127 17.80 -0.37 10.04
CA GLY A 127 16.77 0.18 9.18
C GLY A 127 15.42 0.38 9.89
N TRP A 128 14.35 0.02 9.20
CA TRP A 128 12.97 0.24 9.61
C TRP A 128 12.13 -1.01 9.39
N MET A 129 11.06 -1.14 10.17
CA MET A 129 10.03 -2.16 10.02
C MET A 129 8.65 -1.51 10.10
N ALA A 130 7.77 -1.92 9.20
CA ALA A 130 6.34 -1.61 9.28
C ALA A 130 5.51 -2.90 9.30
N GLU A 131 4.40 -2.83 10.03
CA GLU A 131 3.38 -3.87 10.11
C GLU A 131 1.99 -3.22 10.10
N LEU A 132 1.05 -3.87 9.44
CA LEU A 132 -0.37 -3.51 9.48
C LEU A 132 -1.23 -4.70 9.07
N ILE A 133 -2.53 -4.63 9.39
CA ILE A 133 -3.55 -5.56 8.91
C ILE A 133 -4.46 -4.84 7.92
N VAL A 134 -4.76 -5.50 6.81
CA VAL A 134 -5.73 -5.06 5.81
C VAL A 134 -6.98 -5.93 5.86
N ASP A 135 -8.12 -5.32 5.58
CA ASP A 135 -9.42 -6.00 5.41
C ASP A 135 -9.55 -6.46 3.95
N ILE A 136 -9.95 -7.71 3.72
CA ILE A 136 -10.12 -8.32 2.38
C ILE A 136 -11.53 -8.87 2.18
#